data_AF-N2J5N7-F1
#
_entry.id   AF-N2J5N7-F1
#
_cell.length_a   1.000
_cell.length_b   1.000
_cell.length_c   1.000
_cell.angle_alpha   90.00
_cell.angle_beta   90.00
_cell.angle_gamma   90.00
#
_symmetry.space_group_name_H-M   'P 1'
#
loop_
_entity.id
_entity.type
_entity.pdbx_description
1 polymer ?
#
loop_
_entity_poly.entity_id
_entity_poly.type
_entity_poly.pdbx_seq_one_letter_code
_entity_poly.pdbx_strand_id
1 'polypeptide(L)'
;MIAEFATIVGLLSAFSSGRQASEQAAVSDFLAWLTEHNHEEIRASIESNHATTVSIKALLNKGLDDVHKKLDDISNRIAILASRSNGVEELALAYAKESISEQALELLALMEEHHTEFFLLSNELGSRDQRLVLSPGPNYICKESRFFRDDLALMVGLGLLVQNYNSKGNPIYFYTRAASKLVGSMS
;
A
#
# COMPACT_ATOMS: atom_id res chain seq x y z
N MET A 1 -17.33 -10.28 -2.59
CA MET A 1 -17.24 -9.00 -3.32
C MET A 1 -15.83 -8.40 -3.31
N ILE A 2 -15.17 -8.16 -2.16
CA ILE A 2 -13.80 -7.62 -2.12
C ILE A 2 -12.73 -8.69 -2.46
N ALA A 3 -12.87 -9.91 -1.91
CA ALA A 3 -11.93 -11.00 -2.16
C ALA A 3 -11.90 -11.41 -3.65
N GLU A 4 -13.07 -11.55 -4.26
CA GLU A 4 -13.23 -11.91 -5.68
C GLU A 4 -12.61 -10.85 -6.61
N PHE A 5 -12.73 -9.57 -6.26
CA PHE A 5 -12.06 -8.50 -7.00
C PHE A 5 -10.54 -8.60 -6.91
N ALA A 6 -9.98 -8.78 -5.70
CA ALA A 6 -8.53 -8.93 -5.50
C ALA A 6 -7.98 -10.17 -6.25
N THR A 7 -8.73 -11.27 -6.27
CA THR A 7 -8.36 -12.46 -7.04
C THR A 7 -8.34 -12.20 -8.54
N ILE A 8 -9.39 -11.59 -9.11
CA ILE A 8 -9.44 -11.26 -10.55
C ILE A 8 -8.27 -10.34 -10.94
N VAL A 9 -7.97 -9.39 -10.08
CA VAL A 9 -6.91 -8.39 -10.26
C VAL A 9 -5.52 -9.03 -10.20
N GLY A 10 -5.26 -9.92 -9.24
CA GLY A 10 -4.01 -10.68 -9.16
C GLY A 10 -3.81 -11.60 -10.37
N LEU A 11 -4.87 -12.26 -10.83
CA LEU A 11 -4.85 -13.11 -12.02
C LEU A 11 -4.59 -12.31 -13.30
N LEU A 12 -5.15 -11.09 -13.41
CA LEU A 12 -4.89 -10.21 -14.54
C LEU A 12 -3.42 -9.75 -14.58
N SER A 13 -2.83 -9.50 -13.41
CA SER A 13 -1.41 -9.17 -13.28
C SER A 13 -0.52 -10.34 -13.68
N ALA A 14 -0.82 -11.56 -13.19
CA ALA A 14 -0.11 -12.78 -13.54
C ALA A 14 -0.17 -13.07 -15.06
N PHE A 15 -1.37 -13.02 -15.63
CA PHE A 15 -1.62 -13.16 -17.07
C PHE A 15 -0.77 -12.17 -17.90
N SER A 16 -0.67 -10.94 -17.41
CA SER A 16 0.00 -9.86 -18.13
C SER A 16 1.52 -9.90 -17.99
N SER A 17 2.05 -10.35 -16.84
CA SER A 17 3.49 -10.50 -16.59
C SER A 17 4.15 -11.55 -17.49
N GLY A 18 3.37 -12.51 -17.98
CA GLY A 18 3.82 -13.54 -18.92
C GLY A 18 3.86 -13.09 -20.38
N ARG A 19 3.44 -11.86 -20.72
CA ARG A 19 3.39 -11.34 -22.10
C ARG A 19 4.38 -10.20 -22.32
N GLN A 20 4.90 -10.10 -23.55
CA GLN A 20 5.73 -8.96 -23.96
C GLN A 20 4.87 -7.70 -24.13
N ALA A 21 5.41 -6.54 -23.74
CA ALA A 21 4.71 -5.26 -23.65
C ALA A 21 4.06 -4.72 -24.95
N SER A 22 4.26 -5.38 -26.10
CA SER A 22 3.72 -4.93 -27.40
C SER A 22 2.44 -5.65 -27.85
N GLU A 23 1.97 -6.67 -27.14
CA GLU A 23 0.75 -7.40 -27.52
C GLU A 23 -0.49 -6.81 -26.84
N GLN A 24 -1.43 -6.28 -27.64
CA GLN A 24 -2.76 -5.95 -27.15
C GLN A 24 -3.47 -7.25 -26.76
N ALA A 25 -3.63 -7.46 -25.45
CA ALA A 25 -4.32 -8.64 -24.93
C ALA A 25 -5.84 -8.47 -25.07
N ALA A 26 -6.48 -9.43 -25.73
CA ALA A 26 -7.94 -9.47 -25.77
C ALA A 26 -8.49 -10.12 -24.50
N VAL A 27 -9.71 -9.75 -24.09
CA VAL A 27 -10.37 -10.42 -22.96
C VAL A 27 -10.61 -11.91 -23.22
N SER A 28 -10.80 -12.31 -24.47
CA SER A 28 -10.86 -13.73 -24.86
C SER A 28 -9.61 -14.50 -24.42
N ASP A 29 -8.45 -13.86 -24.53
CA ASP A 29 -7.18 -14.49 -24.21
C ASP A 29 -7.03 -14.66 -22.69
N PHE A 30 -7.49 -13.66 -21.92
CA PHE A 30 -7.52 -13.76 -20.47
C PHE A 30 -8.47 -14.87 -19.99
N LEU A 31 -9.66 -14.97 -20.58
CA LEU A 31 -10.61 -16.04 -20.24
C LEU A 31 -10.08 -17.44 -20.61
N ALA A 32 -9.37 -17.55 -21.73
CA ALA A 32 -8.69 -18.80 -22.11
C ALA A 32 -7.58 -19.14 -21.10
N TRP A 33 -6.74 -18.17 -20.74
CA TRP A 33 -5.67 -18.34 -19.76
C TRP A 33 -6.20 -18.77 -18.38
N LEU A 34 -7.33 -18.22 -17.93
CA LEU A 34 -7.99 -18.65 -16.69
C LEU A 34 -8.38 -20.13 -16.74
N THR A 35 -8.86 -20.61 -17.88
CA THR A 35 -9.19 -22.04 -18.06
C THR A 35 -7.92 -22.89 -18.05
N GLU A 36 -6.86 -22.45 -18.74
CA GLU A 36 -5.57 -23.15 -18.75
C GLU A 36 -4.93 -23.26 -17.35
N HIS A 37 -5.26 -22.35 -16.44
CA HIS A 37 -4.71 -22.28 -15.08
C HIS A 37 -5.70 -22.73 -13.99
N ASN A 38 -6.76 -23.46 -14.35
CA ASN A 38 -7.76 -24.02 -13.43
C ASN A 38 -8.55 -22.96 -12.62
N HIS A 39 -8.92 -21.85 -13.27
CA HIS A 39 -9.73 -20.76 -12.71
C HIS A 39 -11.11 -20.66 -13.38
N GLU A 40 -11.76 -21.79 -13.66
CA GLU A 40 -13.04 -21.88 -14.37
C GLU A 40 -14.19 -21.18 -13.64
N GLU A 41 -14.23 -21.24 -12.31
CA GLU A 41 -15.28 -20.57 -11.52
C GLU A 41 -15.19 -19.04 -11.65
N ILE A 42 -13.96 -18.52 -11.71
CA ILE A 42 -13.71 -17.08 -11.89
C ILE A 42 -14.03 -16.67 -13.32
N ARG A 43 -13.68 -17.49 -14.31
CA ARG A 43 -14.09 -17.29 -15.69
C ARG A 43 -15.61 -17.21 -15.80
N ALA A 44 -16.34 -18.16 -15.22
CA ALA A 44 -17.79 -18.20 -15.25
C ALA A 44 -18.41 -16.96 -14.57
N SER A 45 -17.84 -16.51 -13.44
CA SER A 45 -18.27 -15.29 -12.75
C SER A 45 -18.07 -14.04 -13.62
N ILE A 46 -16.91 -13.91 -14.29
CA ILE A 46 -16.63 -12.80 -15.22
C ILE A 46 -17.58 -12.81 -16.42
N GLU A 47 -17.81 -13.98 -17.04
CA GLU A 47 -18.71 -14.13 -18.18
C GLU A 47 -20.17 -13.84 -17.82
N SER A 48 -20.59 -14.17 -16.59
CA SER A 48 -21.93 -13.90 -16.10
C SER A 48 -22.18 -12.40 -15.79
N ASN A 49 -21.12 -11.59 -15.71
CA ASN A 49 -21.20 -10.18 -15.33
C ASN A 49 -20.65 -9.26 -16.44
N HIS A 50 -21.58 -8.67 -17.20
CA HIS A 50 -21.26 -7.77 -18.31
C HIS A 50 -20.43 -6.55 -17.89
N ALA A 51 -20.70 -5.98 -16.71
CA ALA A 51 -19.94 -4.82 -16.21
C ALA A 51 -18.48 -5.21 -15.92
N THR A 52 -18.26 -6.36 -15.28
CA THR A 52 -16.92 -6.92 -15.04
C THR A 52 -16.17 -7.15 -16.36
N THR A 53 -16.84 -7.73 -17.36
CA THR A 53 -16.25 -7.95 -18.68
C THR A 53 -15.81 -6.64 -19.36
N VAL A 54 -16.64 -5.59 -19.31
CA VAL A 54 -16.32 -4.27 -19.88
C VAL A 54 -15.14 -3.62 -19.16
N SER A 55 -15.10 -3.72 -17.83
CA SER A 55 -13.99 -3.19 -17.03
C SER A 55 -12.66 -3.88 -17.33
N ILE A 56 -12.64 -5.21 -17.50
CA ILE A 56 -11.43 -5.95 -17.87
C ILE A 56 -10.95 -5.55 -19.27
N LYS A 57 -11.86 -5.39 -20.24
CA LYS A 57 -11.50 -4.86 -21.58
C LYS A 57 -10.83 -3.50 -21.50
N ALA A 58 -11.36 -2.60 -20.67
CA ALA A 58 -10.78 -1.27 -20.48
C ALA A 58 -9.39 -1.30 -19.83
N LEU A 59 -9.14 -2.27 -18.93
CA LEU A 59 -7.84 -2.46 -18.29
C LEU A 59 -6.80 -3.00 -19.27
N LEU A 60 -7.13 -4.03 -20.04
CA LEU A 60 -6.22 -4.60 -21.04
C LEU A 60 -5.85 -3.58 -22.14
N ASN A 61 -6.76 -2.67 -22.48
CA ASN A 61 -6.55 -1.66 -23.52
C ASN A 61 -5.68 -0.46 -23.08
N LYS A 62 -5.46 -0.22 -21.79
CA LYS A 62 -4.74 0.98 -21.30
C LYS A 62 -3.23 0.81 -21.12
N GLY A 63 -2.69 -0.40 -21.32
CA GLY A 63 -1.25 -0.68 -21.18
C GLY A 63 -0.81 -0.89 -19.73
N LEU A 64 0.15 -1.82 -19.54
CA LEU A 64 0.46 -2.42 -18.24
C LEU A 64 1.07 -1.47 -17.20
N ASP A 65 1.86 -0.47 -17.61
CA ASP A 65 2.53 0.44 -16.68
C ASP A 65 1.56 1.33 -15.91
N ASP A 66 0.44 1.68 -16.54
CA ASP A 66 -0.63 2.47 -15.92
C ASP A 66 -1.52 1.57 -15.03
N VAL A 67 -1.52 0.27 -15.30
CA VAL A 67 -2.24 -0.76 -14.54
C VAL A 67 -1.44 -1.17 -13.30
N HIS A 68 -0.13 -1.39 -13.36
CA HIS A 68 0.71 -1.64 -12.18
C HIS A 68 0.70 -0.46 -11.20
N LYS A 69 0.80 0.78 -11.69
CA LYS A 69 0.67 1.96 -10.82
C LYS A 69 -0.72 2.09 -10.19
N LYS A 70 -1.78 1.76 -10.94
CA LYS A 70 -3.13 1.71 -10.38
C LYS A 70 -3.35 0.51 -9.46
N LEU A 71 -2.65 -0.60 -9.67
CA LEU A 71 -2.65 -1.81 -8.85
C LEU A 71 -1.96 -1.56 -7.53
N ASP A 72 -0.82 -0.88 -7.52
CA ASP A 72 -0.14 -0.45 -6.31
C ASP A 72 -0.98 0.58 -5.56
N ASP A 73 -1.57 1.54 -6.28
CA ASP A 73 -2.50 2.52 -5.69
C ASP A 73 -3.76 1.84 -5.13
N ILE A 74 -4.30 0.82 -5.81
CA ILE A 74 -5.44 0.01 -5.34
C ILE A 74 -5.03 -0.89 -4.18
N SER A 75 -3.84 -1.49 -4.20
CA SER A 75 -3.35 -2.36 -3.11
C SER A 75 -3.07 -1.54 -1.86
N ASN A 76 -2.45 -0.37 -2.01
CA ASN A 76 -2.32 0.61 -0.94
C ASN A 76 -3.70 1.06 -0.45
N ARG A 77 -4.63 1.43 -1.33
CA ARG A 77 -6.00 1.81 -0.92
C ARG A 77 -6.78 0.66 -0.28
N ILE A 78 -6.56 -0.58 -0.71
CA ILE A 78 -7.15 -1.79 -0.11
C ILE A 78 -6.51 -2.02 1.26
N ALA A 79 -5.22 -1.79 1.45
CA ALA A 79 -4.56 -1.84 2.75
C ALA A 79 -5.11 -0.73 3.70
N ILE A 80 -5.35 0.49 3.19
CA ILE A 80 -6.02 1.59 3.92
C ILE A 80 -7.47 1.25 4.28
N LEU A 81 -8.19 0.55 3.41
CA LEU A 81 -9.58 0.14 3.64
C LEU A 81 -9.65 -1.11 4.54
N ALA A 82 -8.68 -2.01 4.46
CA ALA A 82 -8.51 -3.19 5.29
C ALA A 82 -8.13 -2.81 6.74
N SER A 83 -7.31 -1.77 6.94
CA SER A 83 -7.02 -1.24 8.28
C SER A 83 -8.24 -0.61 8.98
N ARG A 84 -9.34 -0.41 8.24
CA ARG A 84 -10.59 0.21 8.70
C ARG A 84 -11.79 -0.77 8.72
N SER A 85 -11.63 -2.02 8.30
CA SER A 85 -12.71 -3.01 8.26
C SER A 85 -12.37 -4.27 9.07
N ASN A 86 -13.24 -4.62 10.02
CA ASN A 86 -13.10 -5.84 10.81
C ASN A 86 -13.00 -7.07 9.88
N GLY A 87 -11.92 -7.85 9.98
CA GLY A 87 -11.79 -9.16 9.36
C GLY A 87 -10.67 -9.31 8.33
N VAL A 88 -9.85 -8.28 8.08
CA VAL A 88 -8.70 -8.34 7.15
C VAL A 88 -7.42 -7.75 7.78
N GLU A 89 -7.44 -7.46 9.08
CA GLU A 89 -6.32 -6.82 9.78
C GLU A 89 -5.02 -7.64 9.72
N GLU A 90 -5.11 -8.97 9.79
CA GLU A 90 -3.94 -9.86 9.78
C GLU A 90 -3.18 -9.85 8.44
N LEU A 91 -3.87 -9.72 7.32
CA LEU A 91 -3.26 -9.65 5.98
C LEU A 91 -2.59 -8.30 5.74
N ALA A 92 -3.23 -7.21 6.16
CA ALA A 92 -2.63 -5.87 6.10
C ALA A 92 -1.40 -5.78 7.02
N LEU A 93 -1.45 -6.40 8.20
CA LEU A 93 -0.31 -6.54 9.12
C LEU A 93 0.82 -7.37 8.51
N ALA A 94 0.52 -8.50 7.85
CA ALA A 94 1.53 -9.35 7.21
C ALA A 94 2.26 -8.61 6.08
N TYR A 95 1.52 -7.94 5.19
CA TYR A 95 2.12 -7.12 4.13
C TYR A 95 2.94 -5.95 4.69
N ALA A 96 2.42 -5.27 5.72
CA ALA A 96 3.15 -4.20 6.42
C ALA A 96 4.47 -4.70 7.02
N LYS A 97 4.48 -5.89 7.63
CA LYS A 97 5.70 -6.48 8.22
C LYS A 97 6.79 -6.76 7.19
N GLU A 98 6.43 -7.16 5.96
CA GLU A 98 7.41 -7.42 4.90
C GLU A 98 7.83 -6.17 4.11
N SER A 99 6.96 -5.15 4.04
CA SER A 99 7.15 -4.00 3.15
C SER A 99 7.72 -2.75 3.85
N ILE A 100 7.60 -2.67 5.18
CA ILE A 100 8.09 -1.52 5.95
C ILE A 100 9.58 -1.72 6.27
N SER A 101 10.37 -0.67 6.05
CA SER A 101 11.80 -0.69 6.37
C SER A 101 12.05 -0.80 7.88
N GLU A 102 13.21 -1.34 8.26
CA GLU A 102 13.64 -1.40 9.67
C GLU A 102 13.64 -0.02 10.34
N GLN A 103 14.03 1.02 9.60
CA GLN A 103 14.00 2.42 10.07
C GLN A 103 12.57 2.88 10.41
N ALA A 104 11.61 2.58 9.55
CA ALA A 104 10.22 2.95 9.79
C ALA A 104 9.61 2.17 10.96
N LEU A 105 9.94 0.88 11.10
CA LEU A 105 9.55 0.08 12.27
C LEU A 105 10.16 0.62 13.57
N GLU A 106 11.45 0.97 13.55
CA GLU A 106 12.13 1.60 14.68
C GLU A 106 11.46 2.92 15.07
N LEU A 107 11.11 3.77 14.10
CA LEU A 107 10.40 5.02 14.37
C LEU A 107 9.03 4.76 15.00
N LEU A 108 8.23 3.83 14.47
CA LEU A 108 6.92 3.50 15.02
C LEU A 108 7.01 2.91 16.43
N ALA A 109 8.03 2.07 16.70
CA ALA A 109 8.30 1.52 18.02
C ALA A 109 8.70 2.61 19.02
N LEU A 110 9.58 3.53 18.61
CA LEU A 110 9.99 4.68 19.42
C LEU A 110 8.79 5.58 19.75
N MET A 111 7.89 5.80 18.79
CA MET A 111 6.67 6.56 19.02
C MET A 111 5.73 5.87 20.01
N GLU A 112 5.59 4.55 19.94
CA GLU A 112 4.78 3.78 20.90
C GLU A 112 5.38 3.84 22.31
N GLU A 113 6.69 3.60 22.44
CA GLU A 113 7.41 3.61 23.71
C GLU A 113 7.27 4.95 24.45
N HIS A 114 7.32 6.05 23.71
CA HIS A 114 7.25 7.40 24.29
C HIS A 114 5.86 8.03 24.28
N HIS A 115 4.83 7.28 23.90
CA HIS A 115 3.47 7.79 23.71
C HIS A 115 3.43 9.05 22.83
N THR A 116 4.27 9.06 21.79
CA THR A 116 4.36 10.16 20.84
C THR A 116 3.05 10.32 20.09
N GLU A 117 2.47 11.52 20.13
CA GLU A 117 1.23 11.81 19.42
C GLU A 117 1.53 12.13 17.94
N PHE A 118 2.59 12.88 17.69
CA PHE A 118 3.00 13.26 16.34
C PHE A 118 4.49 13.58 16.24
N PHE A 119 4.99 13.69 15.01
CA PHE A 119 6.29 14.30 14.75
C PHE A 119 6.24 15.32 13.60
N LEU A 120 7.25 16.18 13.59
CA LEU A 120 7.54 17.17 12.56
C LEU A 120 8.88 16.85 11.89
N LEU A 121 9.03 17.19 10.62
CA LEU A 121 10.36 17.21 9.99
C LEU A 121 11.09 18.48 10.42
N SER A 122 12.35 18.35 10.83
CA SER A 122 13.23 19.48 11.06
C SER A 122 13.57 20.15 9.74
N ASN A 123 13.45 21.47 9.68
CA ASN A 123 13.77 22.30 8.52
C ASN A 123 15.16 22.96 8.66
N GLU A 124 16.07 22.36 9.42
CA GLU A 124 17.42 22.91 9.63
C GLU A 124 18.21 22.93 8.31
N LEU A 125 18.48 24.14 7.83
CA LEU A 125 19.19 24.37 6.56
C LEU A 125 20.64 23.88 6.69
N GLY A 126 21.06 22.97 5.79
CA GLY A 126 22.45 22.52 5.70
C GLY A 126 22.82 21.28 6.50
N SER A 127 21.87 20.65 7.20
CA SER A 127 22.10 19.34 7.82
C SER A 127 22.05 18.24 6.76
N ARG A 128 23.01 17.30 6.79
CA ARG A 128 23.02 16.13 5.89
C ARG A 128 21.99 15.07 6.30
N ASP A 129 21.59 15.08 7.57
CA ASP A 129 20.74 14.06 8.15
C ASP A 129 19.33 14.61 8.37
N GLN A 130 18.32 13.85 7.92
CA GLN A 130 16.93 14.19 8.16
C GLN A 130 16.61 13.96 9.64
N ARG A 131 16.29 15.03 10.37
CA ARG A 131 15.89 14.97 11.78
C ARG A 131 14.37 15.09 11.90
N LEU A 132 13.78 14.31 12.81
CA LEU A 132 12.38 14.37 13.20
C LEU A 132 12.27 14.88 14.64
N VAL A 133 11.26 15.72 14.87
CA VAL A 133 10.92 16.25 16.19
C VAL A 133 9.65 15.59 16.68
N LEU A 134 9.78 14.63 17.60
CA LEU A 134 8.66 13.89 18.17
C LEU A 134 8.02 14.68 19.32
N SER A 135 6.71 14.55 19.47
CA SER A 135 5.94 15.24 20.51
C SER A 135 4.82 14.33 21.06
N PRO A 136 4.90 13.92 22.34
CA PRO A 136 6.10 13.92 23.19
C PRO A 136 7.17 12.93 22.67
N GLY A 137 8.41 13.03 23.16
CA GLY A 137 9.45 12.04 22.87
C GLY A 137 10.79 12.64 22.44
N PRO A 138 11.82 11.79 22.26
CA PRO A 138 13.13 12.22 21.79
C PRO A 138 13.11 12.53 20.30
N ASN A 139 13.97 13.45 19.86
CA ASN A 139 14.17 13.67 18.44
C ASN A 139 14.81 12.43 17.79
N TYR A 140 14.36 12.08 16.59
CA TYR A 140 14.88 10.95 15.81
C TYR A 140 15.77 11.46 14.67
N ILE A 141 16.84 10.75 14.35
CA ILE A 141 17.71 11.05 13.21
C ILE A 141 17.57 9.87 12.24
N CYS A 142 17.12 10.13 11.02
CA CYS A 142 16.97 9.10 10.01
C CYS A 142 18.34 8.54 9.63
N LYS A 143 18.49 7.22 9.76
CA LYS A 143 19.68 6.44 9.39
C LYS A 143 19.86 6.38 7.87
N GLU A 144 18.76 6.37 7.12
CA GLU A 144 18.73 6.38 5.66
C GLU A 144 17.72 7.42 5.18
N SER A 145 18.24 8.60 4.81
CA SER A 145 17.42 9.74 4.41
C SER A 145 16.95 9.67 2.95
N ARG A 146 17.63 8.91 2.07
CA ARG A 146 17.29 8.84 0.64
C ARG A 146 15.90 8.27 0.39
N PHE A 147 15.52 7.27 1.19
CA PHE A 147 14.24 6.54 1.05
C PHE A 147 13.20 6.93 2.10
N PHE A 148 13.52 7.86 3.00
CA PHE A 148 12.61 8.24 4.09
C PHE A 148 11.29 8.84 3.58
N ARG A 149 11.29 9.51 2.42
CA ARG A 149 10.07 10.00 1.79
C ARG A 149 9.14 8.85 1.36
N ASP A 150 9.71 7.76 0.86
CA ASP A 150 8.97 6.58 0.44
C ASP A 150 8.44 5.83 1.67
N ASP A 151 9.25 5.71 2.74
CA ASP A 151 8.82 5.19 4.04
C ASP A 151 7.59 5.97 4.57
N LEU A 152 7.64 7.30 4.55
CA LEU A 152 6.52 8.15 4.98
C LEU A 152 5.28 7.93 4.12
N ALA A 153 5.44 7.85 2.80
CA ALA A 153 4.33 7.62 1.88
C ALA A 153 3.68 6.26 2.14
N LEU A 154 4.48 5.21 2.38
CA LEU A 154 3.99 3.89 2.74
C LEU A 154 3.30 3.89 4.10
N MET A 155 3.89 4.45 5.16
CA MET A 155 3.28 4.50 6.48
C MET A 155 1.95 5.27 6.50
N VAL A 156 1.87 6.39 5.77
CA VAL A 156 0.59 7.11 5.57
C VAL A 156 -0.38 6.28 4.73
N GLY A 157 0.13 5.68 3.66
CA GLY A 157 -0.59 4.80 2.76
C GLY A 157 -1.03 3.47 3.38
N LEU A 158 -0.57 3.09 4.56
CA LEU A 158 -1.08 1.96 5.35
C LEU A 158 -1.98 2.41 6.49
N GLY A 159 -2.12 3.73 6.69
CA GLY A 159 -2.84 4.31 7.82
C GLY A 159 -2.11 4.15 9.15
N LEU A 160 -0.81 3.86 9.14
CA LEU A 160 0.05 3.80 10.33
C LEU A 160 0.39 5.22 10.81
N LEU A 161 0.50 6.16 9.88
CA LEU A 161 0.57 7.58 10.14
C LEU A 161 -0.60 8.33 9.48
N VAL A 162 -0.98 9.46 10.04
CA VAL A 162 -1.87 10.43 9.39
C VAL A 162 -1.12 11.73 9.14
N GLN A 163 -1.02 12.14 7.88
CA GLN A 163 -0.44 13.43 7.53
C GLN A 163 -1.48 14.55 7.68
N ASN A 164 -1.07 15.62 8.36
CA ASN A 164 -1.76 16.90 8.41
C ASN A 164 -0.74 18.04 8.20
N TYR A 165 -1.16 19.28 8.37
CA TYR A 165 -0.30 20.46 8.23
C TYR A 165 -0.50 21.42 9.39
N ASN A 166 0.59 22.03 9.85
CA ASN A 166 0.51 23.09 10.86
C ASN A 166 0.13 24.44 10.22
N SER A 167 -0.04 25.47 11.04
CA SER A 167 -0.39 26.83 10.59
C SER A 167 0.64 27.48 9.65
N LYS A 168 1.85 26.90 9.52
CA LYS A 168 2.90 27.35 8.61
C LYS A 168 2.97 26.51 7.32
N GLY A 169 2.05 25.55 7.14
CA GLY A 169 2.02 24.64 6.00
C GLY A 169 3.07 23.53 6.06
N ASN A 170 3.78 23.36 7.18
CA ASN A 170 4.71 22.23 7.33
C ASN A 170 3.94 20.95 7.68
N PRO A 171 4.32 19.80 7.11
CA PRO A 171 3.66 18.54 7.38
C PRO A 171 3.87 18.10 8.84
N ILE A 172 2.79 17.61 9.45
CA ILE A 172 2.77 16.92 10.74
C ILE A 172 2.33 15.49 10.49
N TYR A 173 2.99 14.51 11.10
CA TYR A 173 2.62 13.11 10.99
C TYR A 173 2.17 12.59 12.36
N PHE A 174 0.89 12.22 12.46
CA PHE A 174 0.27 11.74 13.68
C PHE A 174 0.34 10.22 13.77
N TYR A 175 0.64 9.73 14.97
CA TYR A 175 0.59 8.31 15.30
C TYR A 175 -0.86 7.80 15.29
N THR A 176 -1.05 6.51 15.01
CA THR A 176 -2.38 5.93 14.87
C THR A 176 -2.54 4.67 15.72
N ARG A 177 -3.80 4.29 15.98
CA ARG A 177 -4.12 3.00 16.60
C ARG A 177 -3.67 1.81 15.75
N ALA A 178 -3.60 1.96 14.43
CA ALA A 178 -3.10 0.90 13.55
C ALA A 178 -1.58 0.68 13.76
N ALA A 179 -0.82 1.75 13.93
CA ALA A 179 0.59 1.66 14.29
C ALA A 179 0.81 0.99 15.66
N SER A 180 0.05 1.38 16.69
CA SER A 180 0.15 0.73 18.02
C SER A 180 -0.11 -0.78 17.94
N LYS A 181 -1.16 -1.19 17.21
CA LYS A 181 -1.46 -2.61 16.97
C LYS A 181 -0.33 -3.34 16.24
N LEU A 182 0.27 -2.71 15.21
CA LEU A 182 1.38 -3.30 14.47
C LEU A 182 2.58 -3.53 15.40
N VAL A 183 3.01 -2.50 16.12
CA VAL A 183 4.14 -2.58 17.06
C VAL A 183 3.90 -3.65 18.12
N GLY A 184 2.70 -3.69 18.71
CA GLY A 184 2.32 -4.71 19.69
C GLY A 184 2.23 -6.13 19.13
N SER A 185 2.12 -6.31 17.81
CA SER A 185 2.12 -7.64 17.15
C SER A 185 3.51 -8.15 16.80
N MET A 186 4.56 -7.37 17.06
CA MET A 186 5.96 -7.71 16.82
C MET A 186 6.69 -8.13 18.10
N SER A 187 6.01 -8.04 19.25
CA SER A 187 6.45 -8.55 20.55
C SER A 187 6.05 -10.02 20.71
#